data_AF-A0A1E3PCY7-F1
#
_entry.id   AF-A0A1E3PCY7-F1
#
_cell.length_a   1.000
_cell.length_b   1.000
_cell.length_c   1.000
_cell.angle_alpha   90.00
_cell.angle_beta   90.00
_cell.angle_gamma   90.00
#
_symmetry.space_group_name_H-M   'P 1'
#
loop_
_entity.id
_entity.type
_entity.pdbx_description
1 polymer ?
#
loop_
_entity_poly.entity_id
_entity_poly.type
_entity_poly.pdbx_seq_one_letter_code
_entity_poly.pdbx_strand_id
1 'polypeptide(L)'
;MVDSIAINFEGVYDKVYNPDLDFEKWYVRYDDYGNPGCLMGHKQYFWWKKLDSRCVVGNLYTEPIAIEENCSCTDEDYECDPDFTLDATSK
;
A
#
# COMPACT_ATOMS: atom_id res chain seq x y z
N MET A 1 35.64 5.05 26.42
CA MET A 1 34.54 6.02 26.62
C MET A 1 33.84 6.10 25.27
N VAL A 2 32.61 5.62 25.15
CA VAL A 2 31.89 5.64 23.87
C VAL A 2 31.07 6.91 23.89
N ASP A 3 31.45 7.89 23.08
CA ASP A 3 30.68 9.12 22.93
C ASP A 3 29.39 8.79 22.16
N SER A 4 28.25 9.01 22.80
CA SER A 4 26.93 8.84 22.17
C SER A 4 26.38 10.21 21.75
N ILE A 5 25.91 10.30 20.51
CA ILE A 5 25.20 11.48 19.99
C ILE A 5 23.71 11.12 19.92
N ALA A 6 22.87 11.97 20.52
CA ALA A 6 21.42 11.90 20.40
C ALA A 6 20.92 12.99 19.44
N ILE A 7 20.07 12.61 18.48
CA ILE A 7 19.48 13.52 17.50
C ILE A 7 17.96 13.53 17.71
N ASN A 8 17.37 14.72 17.82
CA ASN A 8 15.93 14.94 17.92
C ASN A 8 15.41 15.63 16.66
N PHE A 9 14.32 15.12 16.09
CA PHE A 9 13.65 15.68 14.89
C PHE A 9 12.36 16.44 15.23
N GLU A 10 12.04 16.59 16.51
CA GLU A 10 10.96 17.46 16.97
C GLU A 10 11.22 18.91 16.52
N GLY A 11 10.19 19.58 16.00
CA GLY A 11 10.30 20.94 15.47
C GLY A 11 10.92 21.08 14.08
N VAL A 12 11.27 19.98 13.39
CA VAL A 12 11.69 20.05 11.96
C VAL A 12 10.53 20.50 11.06
N TYR A 13 9.29 20.16 11.43
CA TYR A 13 8.08 20.64 10.78
C TYR A 13 7.13 21.22 11.84
N ASP A 14 6.63 22.43 11.58
CA ASP A 14 5.74 23.15 12.49
C ASP A 14 4.28 22.67 12.42
N LYS A 15 3.95 21.86 11.40
CA LYS A 15 2.57 21.46 11.06
C LYS A 15 2.32 19.98 11.40
N VAL A 16 1.24 19.70 12.12
CA VAL A 16 0.62 18.36 12.21
C VAL A 16 -0.12 18.07 10.91
N TYR A 17 -0.02 16.84 10.41
CA TYR A 17 -0.65 16.43 9.16
C TYR A 17 -2.15 16.72 9.10
N ASN A 18 -2.63 17.04 7.90
CA ASN A 18 -4.04 17.03 7.54
C ASN A 18 -4.25 15.83 6.60
N PRO A 19 -5.08 14.83 6.97
CA PRO A 19 -5.32 13.64 6.14
C PRO A 19 -5.73 13.96 4.71
N ASP A 20 -6.57 14.98 4.49
CA ASP A 20 -7.12 15.27 3.16
C ASP A 20 -6.11 15.97 2.24
N LEU A 21 -5.16 16.70 2.82
CA LEU A 21 -4.17 17.48 2.06
C LEU A 21 -2.83 16.78 1.94
N ASP A 22 -2.41 16.11 3.00
CA ASP A 22 -1.05 15.57 3.14
C ASP A 22 -0.93 14.09 2.79
N PHE A 23 -2.04 13.42 2.52
CA PHE A 23 -2.07 12.01 2.13
C PHE A 23 -2.68 11.83 0.74
N GLU A 24 -2.30 10.75 0.10
CA GLU A 24 -2.81 10.32 -1.19
C GLU A 24 -3.21 8.84 -1.15
N LYS A 25 -4.17 8.49 -2.01
CA LYS A 25 -4.54 7.11 -2.23
C LYS A 25 -3.41 6.43 -3.00
N TRP A 26 -2.76 5.47 -2.36
CA TRP A 26 -1.63 4.74 -2.95
C TRP A 26 -1.95 3.25 -2.98
N TYR A 27 -1.97 2.66 -4.18
CA TYR A 27 -2.18 1.23 -4.34
C TYR A 27 -0.88 0.46 -4.14
N VAL A 28 -0.99 -0.74 -3.55
CA VAL A 28 0.18 -1.59 -3.24
C VAL A 28 0.84 -2.12 -4.51
N ARG A 29 0.05 -2.35 -5.57
CA ARG A 29 0.50 -2.94 -6.83
C ARG A 29 -0.08 -2.20 -8.03
N TYR A 30 0.75 -2.07 -9.06
CA TYR A 30 0.35 -1.61 -10.38
C TYR A 30 0.67 -2.68 -11.42
N ASP A 31 -0.14 -2.78 -12.46
CA ASP A 31 0.13 -3.62 -13.63
C ASP A 31 1.11 -2.95 -14.61
N ASP A 32 1.46 -3.65 -15.69
CA ASP A 32 2.39 -3.15 -16.72
C ASP A 32 1.88 -1.91 -17.48
N TYR A 33 0.58 -1.60 -17.34
CA TYR A 33 -0.06 -0.43 -17.93
C TYR A 33 -0.22 0.73 -16.95
N GLY A 34 0.26 0.58 -15.71
CA GLY A 34 0.17 1.58 -14.67
C GLY A 34 -1.21 1.69 -14.00
N ASN A 35 -2.09 0.70 -14.17
CA ASN A 35 -3.36 0.64 -13.45
C ASN A 35 -3.20 -0.11 -12.12
N PRO A 36 -4.05 0.16 -11.13
CA PRO A 36 -4.08 -0.61 -9.89
C PRO A 36 -4.26 -2.10 -10.17
N GLY A 37 -3.27 -2.90 -9.77
CA GLY A 37 -3.23 -4.33 -10.03
C GLY A 37 -4.20 -5.10 -9.14
N CYS A 38 -4.88 -6.09 -9.72
CA CYS A 38 -5.68 -7.04 -8.95
C CYS A 38 -4.80 -8.20 -8.46
N LEU A 39 -4.97 -8.61 -7.21
CA LEU A 39 -4.32 -9.79 -6.65
C LEU A 39 -5.30 -10.47 -5.70
N MET A 40 -5.50 -11.78 -5.86
CA MET A 40 -6.46 -12.54 -5.03
C MET A 40 -7.85 -11.88 -4.99
N GLY A 41 -8.37 -11.50 -6.16
CA GLY A 41 -9.70 -10.92 -6.31
C GLY A 41 -9.90 -9.48 -5.80
N HIS A 42 -8.86 -8.78 -5.33
CA HIS A 42 -9.00 -7.39 -4.88
C HIS A 42 -7.79 -6.50 -5.23
N LYS A 43 -8.02 -5.19 -5.21
CA LYS A 43 -7.01 -4.14 -5.21
C LYS A 43 -6.87 -3.62 -3.80
N GLN A 44 -5.64 -3.55 -3.29
CA GLN A 44 -5.37 -3.02 -1.96
C GLN A 44 -4.71 -1.64 -2.06
N TYR A 45 -5.16 -0.70 -1.24
CA TYR A 45 -4.56 0.62 -1.13
C TYR A 45 -4.46 1.10 0.32
N PHE A 46 -3.61 2.10 0.52
CA PHE A 46 -3.45 2.83 1.77
C PHE A 46 -3.60 4.32 1.51
N TRP A 47 -3.94 5.06 2.56
CA TRP A 47 -3.68 6.50 2.61
C TRP A 47 -2.21 6.68 2.98
N TRP A 48 -1.41 7.08 2.01
CA TRP A 48 0.04 7.26 2.16
C TRP A 48 0.39 8.74 2.22
N LYS A 49 1.35 9.12 3.08
CA LYS A 49 1.79 10.52 3.17
C LYS A 49 2.47 10.92 1.86
N LYS A 50 2.04 12.01 1.25
CA LYS A 50 2.68 12.57 0.05
C LYS A 50 4.16 12.88 0.31
N LEU A 51 4.99 12.66 -0.70
CA LEU A 51 6.44 12.85 -0.61
C LEU A 51 6.81 14.31 -0.34
N ASP A 52 6.07 15.26 -0.89
CA ASP A 52 6.29 16.70 -0.78
C ASP A 52 5.61 17.33 0.46
N SER A 53 4.73 16.61 1.15
CA SER A 53 4.09 17.10 2.38
C SER A 53 5.10 17.30 3.52
N ARG A 54 5.21 18.54 4.00
CA ARG A 54 6.08 18.95 5.12
C ARG A 54 5.27 19.01 6.42
N CYS A 55 4.99 17.85 6.99
CA CYS A 55 4.18 17.72 8.20
C CYS A 55 4.60 16.48 9.02
N VAL A 56 4.24 16.49 10.30
CA VAL A 56 4.40 15.36 11.21
C VAL A 56 3.11 14.54 11.22
N VAL A 57 3.18 13.24 10.93
CA VAL A 57 2.01 12.32 10.95
C VAL A 57 1.46 12.12 12.36
N GLY A 58 2.23 12.41 13.41
CA GLY A 58 1.77 12.60 14.80
C GLY A 58 1.15 11.38 15.50
N ASN A 59 0.73 10.36 14.76
CA ASN A 59 0.01 9.20 15.24
C ASN A 59 0.98 8.01 15.34
N LEU A 60 1.90 8.10 16.30
CA LEU A 60 3.09 7.25 16.42
C LEU A 60 2.81 5.74 16.69
N TYR A 61 1.54 5.34 16.86
CA TYR A 61 1.17 3.97 17.25
C TYR A 61 -0.05 3.44 16.52
N THR A 62 -0.45 4.07 15.42
CA THR A 62 -1.54 3.56 14.58
C THR A 62 -0.96 3.02 13.29
N GLU A 63 -1.14 1.72 13.09
CA GLU A 63 -0.76 1.08 11.83
C GLU A 63 -1.70 1.55 10.71
N PRO A 64 -1.16 1.78 9.50
CA PRO A 64 -2.00 2.11 8.36
C PRO A 64 -2.90 0.92 8.02
N ILE A 65 -4.21 1.18 7.92
CA ILE A 65 -5.19 0.15 7.60
C ILE A 65 -5.28 0.01 6.09
N ALA A 66 -5.15 -1.24 5.62
CA ALA A 66 -5.37 -1.59 4.23
C ALA A 66 -6.86 -1.46 3.88
N ILE A 67 -7.16 -0.83 2.74
CA ILE A 67 -8.51 -0.76 2.20
C ILE A 67 -8.53 -1.56 0.89
N GLU A 68 -9.55 -2.39 0.74
CA GLU A 68 -9.68 -3.32 -0.38
C GLU A 68 -10.85 -2.93 -1.29
N GLU A 69 -10.65 -3.14 -2.60
CA GLU A 69 -11.66 -2.97 -3.63
C GLU A 69 -11.73 -4.25 -4.46
N ASN A 70 -12.89 -4.92 -4.45
CA ASN A 70 -13.06 -6.17 -5.18
C ASN A 70 -12.94 -5.96 -6.70
N CYS A 71 -12.31 -6.92 -7.36
CA CYS A 71 -12.24 -7.02 -8.81
C CYS A 71 -13.33 -7.97 -9.34
N SER A 72 -13.63 -7.87 -10.63
CA SER A 72 -14.29 -8.97 -11.33
C SER A 72 -13.34 -10.15 -11.45
N CYS A 73 -13.83 -11.38 -11.25
CA CYS A 73 -13.02 -12.59 -11.39
C CYS A 73 -12.51 -12.75 -12.83
N THR A 74 -11.30 -13.27 -12.94
CA THR A 74 -10.61 -13.63 -14.18
C THR A 74 -10.21 -15.10 -14.12
N ASP A 75 -9.69 -15.66 -15.21
CA ASP A 75 -9.20 -17.05 -15.22
C ASP A 75 -8.06 -17.28 -14.21
N GLU A 76 -7.32 -16.23 -13.84
CA GLU A 76 -6.22 -16.29 -12.86
C GLU A 76 -6.71 -16.43 -11.41
N ASP A 77 -7.99 -16.19 -11.14
CA ASP A 77 -8.59 -16.29 -9.81
C ASP A 77 -9.12 -17.71 -9.49
N TYR A 78 -8.98 -18.65 -10.44
CA TYR A 78 -9.40 -20.04 -10.27
C TYR A 78 -8.19 -20.98 -10.21
N GLU A 79 -8.33 -22.05 -9.44
CA GLU A 79 -7.38 -23.16 -9.38
C GLU A 79 -8.04 -24.46 -9.85
N CYS A 80 -7.22 -25.46 -10.17
CA CYS A 80 -7.73 -26.78 -10.52
C CYS A 80 -8.36 -27.46 -9.31
N ASP A 81 -9.54 -28.05 -9.50
CA ASP A 81 -10.21 -28.88 -8.49
C ASP A 81 -9.41 -30.20 -8.26
N PRO A 82 -9.65 -30.97 -7.17
CA PRO A 82 -9.01 -32.26 -6.98
C PRO A 82 -9.14 -33.17 -8.20
N ASP A 83 -8.07 -33.90 -8.51
CA ASP A 83 -7.91 -34.77 -9.68
C ASP A 83 -7.80 -34.06 -11.05
N PHE A 84 -7.76 -32.71 -11.08
CA PHE A 84 -7.48 -31.93 -12.29
C PHE A 84 -6.09 -31.30 -12.26
N THR A 85 -5.47 -31.16 -13.43
CA THR A 85 -4.17 -30.49 -13.60
C THR A 85 -4.25 -29.49 -14.74
N LEU A 86 -3.53 -28.38 -14.63
CA LEU A 86 -3.44 -27.39 -15.70
C LEU A 86 -2.78 -27.99 -16.95
N ASP A 87 -3.48 -27.96 -18.07
CA ASP A 87 -2.89 -28.31 -19.36
C ASP A 87 -2.15 -27.10 -19.95
N ALA A 88 -0.82 -27.20 -20.05
CA ALA A 88 0.03 -26.15 -20.58
C ALA A 88 -0.17 -25.87 -22.08
N THR A 89 -0.83 -26.78 -22.81
CA THR A 89 -1.15 -26.62 -24.24
C THR A 89 -2.53 -26.04 -24.51
N SER A 90 -3.38 -25.93 -23.49
CA SER A 90 -4.72 -25.35 -23.60
C SER A 90 -4.71 -23.87 -23.26
N LYS A 91 -4.22 -23.03 -24.18
CA LYS A 91 -4.50 -21.59 -24.24
C LYS A 91 -4.74 -21.14 -25.67
#